data_AF-A0A9E4KZ36-F1
#
_entry.id   AF-A0A9E4KZ36-F1
#
_cell.length_a   1.000
_cell.length_b   1.000
_cell.length_c   1.000
_cell.angle_alpha   90.00
_cell.angle_beta   90.00
_cell.angle_gamma   90.00
#
_symmetry.space_group_name_H-M   'P 1'
#
loop_
_entity.id
_entity.type
_entity.pdbx_description
1 polymer ?
#
loop_
_entity_poly.entity_id
_entity_poly.type
_entity_poly.pdbx_seq_one_letter_code
_entity_poly.pdbx_strand_id
1 'polypeptide(L)'
;MDKSLVFVSHASQDKHYAELLGDYIERTIENTKVFVASAPESKPSGSDWFREILQNLSGADALVIVYSRNARSSLWLGFELGHFWRKHDGKNLHCVFDPSIKLPSPLNERQAKNLTDVASTAVFFRGLACDLGRRYDADEIGITQIVDAAPKYDEFAKWKSLLQNGQWSKQELSTEQGYKTVWTSQDDMSYQIEDPDVVAVKNFSEPWATGFPDSHAYSYHVNLNVSGSTVKQELFVSLDGGRYSVPMPEQSEIKSRDKSPELHYYYDRNSLKYLLGNVIGSYYPNFATDLVQFAARKGIEIV
;
A
#
# COMPACT_ATOMS: atom_id res chain seq x y z
N MET A 1 27.46 -33.23 -5.46
CA MET A 1 27.83 -31.80 -5.30
C MET A 1 27.02 -31.26 -4.15
N ASP A 2 27.63 -30.47 -3.27
CA ASP A 2 26.87 -29.85 -2.18
C ASP A 2 25.84 -28.87 -2.74
N LYS A 3 24.67 -28.82 -2.08
CA LYS A 3 23.59 -27.89 -2.42
C LYS A 3 24.05 -26.46 -2.17
N SER A 4 23.80 -25.57 -3.13
CA SER A 4 24.05 -24.15 -2.93
C SER A 4 23.02 -23.58 -1.96
N LEU A 5 23.45 -22.79 -0.98
CA LEU A 5 22.56 -22.19 0.02
C LEU A 5 22.27 -20.74 -0.33
N VAL A 6 20.99 -20.42 -0.55
CA VAL A 6 20.51 -19.06 -0.76
C VAL A 6 19.83 -18.57 0.52
N PHE A 7 20.26 -17.44 1.04
CA PHE A 7 19.63 -16.79 2.19
C PHE A 7 18.66 -15.72 1.70
N VAL A 8 17.39 -15.77 2.14
CA VAL A 8 16.38 -14.76 1.83
C VAL A 8 16.10 -13.95 3.07
N SER A 9 16.48 -12.66 3.04
CA SER A 9 16.26 -11.70 4.11
C SER A 9 15.05 -10.82 3.80
N HIS A 10 14.13 -10.66 4.76
CA HIS A 10 12.89 -9.91 4.58
C HIS A 10 12.35 -9.29 5.88
N ALA A 11 11.44 -8.31 5.76
CA ALA A 11 10.69 -7.82 6.92
C ALA A 11 9.60 -8.84 7.33
N SER A 12 9.24 -8.91 8.62
CA SER A 12 8.23 -9.88 9.10
C SER A 12 6.91 -9.85 8.33
N GLN A 13 6.48 -8.66 7.89
CA GLN A 13 5.27 -8.44 7.10
C GLN A 13 5.36 -9.02 5.69
N ASP A 14 6.57 -9.21 5.16
CA ASP A 14 6.81 -9.72 3.80
C ASP A 14 7.00 -11.25 3.79
N LYS A 15 6.75 -11.93 4.92
CA LYS A 15 7.00 -13.36 5.10
C LYS A 15 6.39 -14.23 4.01
N HIS A 16 5.11 -14.02 3.71
CA HIS A 16 4.42 -14.83 2.70
C HIS A 16 5.09 -14.73 1.32
N TYR A 17 5.46 -13.51 0.92
CA TYR A 17 6.16 -13.29 -0.33
C TYR A 17 7.57 -13.91 -0.33
N ALA A 18 8.31 -13.79 0.77
CA ALA A 18 9.64 -14.35 0.90
C ALA A 18 9.64 -15.90 0.87
N GLU A 19 8.62 -16.53 1.46
CA GLU A 19 8.40 -17.98 1.38
C GLU A 19 8.09 -18.42 -0.06
N LEU A 20 7.16 -17.75 -0.75
CA LEU A 20 6.87 -18.02 -2.17
C LEU A 20 8.10 -17.87 -3.06
N LEU A 21 8.89 -16.82 -2.83
CA LEU A 21 10.14 -16.58 -3.55
C LEU A 21 11.15 -17.70 -3.28
N GLY A 22 11.28 -18.14 -2.04
CA GLY A 22 12.17 -19.24 -1.66
C GLY A 22 11.78 -20.57 -2.30
N ASP A 23 10.50 -20.94 -2.22
CA ASP A 23 9.96 -22.16 -2.82
C ASP A 23 10.20 -22.18 -4.33
N TYR A 24 10.00 -21.04 -5.00
CA TYR A 24 10.26 -20.91 -6.43
C TYR A 24 11.75 -21.08 -6.76
N ILE A 25 12.66 -20.49 -5.97
CA ILE A 25 14.11 -20.65 -6.14
C ILE A 25 14.52 -22.13 -5.99
N GLU A 26 14.08 -22.81 -4.94
CA GLU A 26 14.42 -24.23 -4.71
C GLU A 26 13.89 -25.14 -5.82
N ARG A 27 12.70 -24.83 -6.37
CA ARG A 27 12.06 -25.62 -7.43
C ARG A 27 12.72 -25.43 -8.79
N THR A 28 13.20 -24.23 -9.10
CA THR A 28 13.61 -23.86 -10.46
C THR A 28 15.12 -23.71 -10.66
N ILE A 29 15.90 -23.61 -9.57
CA ILE A 29 17.36 -23.56 -9.64
C ILE A 29 17.93 -24.88 -9.12
N GLU A 30 18.69 -25.56 -9.99
CA GLU A 30 19.21 -26.90 -9.71
C GLU A 30 20.11 -26.94 -8.46
N ASN A 31 19.87 -27.94 -7.60
CA ASN A 31 20.71 -28.23 -6.43
C ASN A 31 20.86 -27.02 -5.48
N THR A 32 19.79 -26.25 -5.32
CA THR A 32 19.72 -25.12 -4.38
C THR A 32 18.88 -25.49 -3.15
N LYS A 33 19.25 -24.92 -2.01
CA LYS A 33 18.48 -24.88 -0.77
C LYS A 33 18.27 -23.41 -0.40
N VAL A 34 17.10 -23.05 0.10
CA VAL A 34 16.78 -21.70 0.56
C VAL A 34 16.57 -21.70 2.08
N PHE A 35 17.11 -20.68 2.72
CA PHE A 35 16.79 -20.34 4.11
C PHE A 35 16.09 -18.98 4.13
N VAL A 36 14.81 -18.97 4.52
CA VAL A 36 14.00 -17.75 4.63
C VAL A 36 14.05 -17.24 6.07
N ALA A 37 14.60 -16.04 6.25
CA ALA A 37 14.83 -15.43 7.56
C ALA A 37 13.94 -14.21 7.78
N SER A 38 13.10 -14.29 8.83
CA SER A 38 12.28 -13.19 9.32
C SER A 38 12.95 -12.43 10.46
N ALA A 39 12.51 -11.19 10.69
CA ALA A 39 13.00 -10.38 11.81
C ALA A 39 12.65 -11.03 13.18
N PRO A 40 13.44 -10.74 14.23
CA PRO A 40 13.39 -11.40 15.55
C PRO A 40 12.03 -11.34 16.25
N GLU A 41 11.23 -10.33 15.92
CA GLU A 41 9.92 -10.00 16.49
C GLU A 41 8.88 -11.13 16.31
N SER A 42 9.23 -12.17 15.56
CA SER A 42 8.38 -13.30 15.21
C SER A 42 8.70 -14.62 15.96
N LYS A 43 9.69 -14.66 16.88
CA LYS A 43 10.17 -15.93 17.48
C LYS A 43 9.98 -16.04 19.01
N PRO A 44 9.66 -17.25 19.55
CA PRO A 44 9.51 -17.48 21.00
C PRO A 44 10.82 -17.30 21.78
N SER A 45 10.71 -16.76 23.00
CA SER A 45 11.82 -16.60 23.95
C SER A 45 12.45 -17.96 24.33
N GLY A 46 13.78 -18.05 24.33
CA GLY A 46 14.54 -19.24 24.76
C GLY A 46 15.15 -20.13 23.67
N SER A 47 14.98 -19.79 22.38
CA SER A 47 15.63 -20.51 21.27
C SER A 47 16.98 -19.90 20.89
N ASP A 48 17.96 -20.72 20.46
CA ASP A 48 19.26 -20.27 19.90
C ASP A 48 19.11 -19.80 18.43
N TRP A 49 17.99 -19.14 18.12
CA TRP A 49 17.57 -18.75 16.77
C TRP A 49 18.58 -17.80 16.11
N PHE A 50 19.22 -16.95 16.91
CA PHE A 50 20.22 -16.01 16.44
C PHE A 50 21.44 -16.73 15.87
N ARG A 51 21.90 -17.79 16.55
CA ARG A 51 23.02 -18.61 16.10
C ARG A 51 22.69 -19.37 14.84
N GLU A 52 21.47 -19.90 14.72
CA GLU A 52 20.99 -20.54 13.50
C GLU A 52 21.00 -19.57 12.30
N ILE A 53 20.49 -18.34 12.48
CA ILE A 53 20.54 -17.33 11.42
C ILE A 53 21.99 -17.04 11.02
N LEU A 54 22.88 -16.80 11.99
CA LEU A 54 24.29 -16.55 11.70
C LEU A 54 24.97 -17.72 10.99
N GLN A 55 24.65 -18.97 11.37
CA GLN A 55 25.18 -20.16 10.71
C GLN A 55 24.72 -20.25 9.26
N ASN A 56 23.43 -20.07 8.99
CA ASN A 56 22.89 -20.11 7.63
C ASN A 56 23.42 -18.94 6.79
N LEU A 57 23.45 -17.73 7.35
CA LEU A 57 24.00 -16.55 6.67
C LEU A 57 25.50 -16.70 6.38
N SER A 58 26.25 -17.31 7.30
CA SER A 58 27.67 -17.63 7.10
C SER A 58 27.88 -18.77 6.12
N GLY A 59 26.93 -19.69 5.97
CA GLY A 59 26.99 -20.81 5.01
C GLY A 59 26.47 -20.45 3.62
N ALA A 60 25.75 -19.35 3.47
CA ALA A 60 25.10 -18.97 2.22
C ALA A 60 26.11 -18.61 1.11
N ASP A 61 25.77 -19.02 -0.11
CA ASP A 61 26.48 -18.71 -1.35
C ASP A 61 25.95 -17.42 -2.01
N ALA A 62 24.68 -17.10 -1.75
CA ALA A 62 24.01 -15.88 -2.21
C ALA A 62 23.05 -15.34 -1.14
N LEU A 63 22.90 -14.02 -1.11
CA LEU A 63 21.92 -13.31 -0.30
C LEU A 63 20.91 -12.62 -1.20
N VAL A 64 19.63 -12.95 -1.02
CA VAL A 64 18.50 -12.26 -1.63
C VAL A 64 17.85 -11.38 -0.57
N ILE A 65 17.79 -10.08 -0.81
CA ILE A 65 17.12 -9.11 0.06
C ILE A 65 15.79 -8.74 -0.56
N VAL A 66 14.69 -8.97 0.17
CA VAL A 66 13.37 -8.41 -0.15
C VAL A 66 13.28 -7.04 0.52
N TYR A 67 13.57 -6.00 -0.25
CA TYR A 67 13.55 -4.62 0.20
C TYR A 67 12.22 -3.95 -0.20
N SER A 68 11.21 -4.09 0.64
CA SER A 68 9.92 -3.40 0.52
C SER A 68 9.86 -2.12 1.38
N ARG A 69 8.75 -1.38 1.37
CA ARG A 69 8.56 -0.27 2.32
C ARG A 69 8.60 -0.74 3.79
N ASN A 70 8.21 -1.99 4.07
CA ASN A 70 8.28 -2.60 5.41
C ASN A 70 9.73 -2.84 5.86
N ALA A 71 10.64 -3.12 4.91
CA ALA A 71 12.05 -3.37 5.18
C ALA A 71 12.87 -2.09 5.48
N ARG A 72 12.33 -0.91 5.17
CA ARG A 72 13.09 0.36 5.16
C ARG A 72 13.71 0.75 6.51
N SER A 73 13.01 0.46 7.60
CA SER A 73 13.46 0.76 8.97
C SER A 73 13.98 -0.46 9.71
N SER A 74 14.12 -1.62 9.02
CA SER A 74 14.57 -2.85 9.65
C SER A 74 16.08 -2.81 9.90
N LEU A 75 16.46 -2.55 11.15
CA LEU A 75 17.85 -2.68 11.62
C LEU A 75 18.40 -4.10 11.38
N TRP A 76 17.53 -5.11 11.46
CA TRP A 76 17.89 -6.51 11.29
C TRP A 76 18.34 -6.83 9.86
N LEU A 77 17.60 -6.36 8.85
CA LEU A 77 18.00 -6.47 7.45
C LEU A 77 19.36 -5.81 7.19
N GLY A 78 19.61 -4.65 7.82
CA GLY A 78 20.91 -3.98 7.75
C GLY A 78 22.05 -4.81 8.35
N PHE A 79 21.79 -5.51 9.46
CA PHE A 79 22.75 -6.44 10.07
C PHE A 79 23.09 -7.62 9.15
N GLU A 80 22.08 -8.27 8.56
CA GLU A 80 22.28 -9.43 7.66
C GLU A 80 23.04 -9.03 6.40
N LEU A 81 22.65 -7.89 5.79
CA LEU A 81 23.35 -7.29 4.67
C LEU A 81 24.82 -7.03 5.00
N GLY A 82 25.11 -6.36 6.12
CA GLY A 82 26.47 -6.03 6.52
C GLY A 82 27.33 -7.28 6.78
N HIS A 83 26.76 -8.29 7.43
CA HIS A 83 27.44 -9.55 7.71
C HIS A 83 27.82 -10.29 6.41
N PHE A 84 26.86 -10.44 5.48
CA PHE A 84 27.10 -11.09 4.20
C PHE A 84 28.08 -10.31 3.31
N TRP A 85 27.91 -8.99 3.24
CA TRP A 85 28.76 -8.10 2.43
C TRP A 85 30.23 -8.26 2.77
N ARG A 86 30.57 -8.27 4.07
CA ARG A 86 31.95 -8.45 4.55
C ARG A 86 32.56 -9.78 4.09
N LYS A 87 31.77 -10.85 4.04
CA LYS A 87 32.25 -12.20 3.68
C LYS A 87 32.45 -12.35 2.17
N HIS A 88 31.56 -11.79 1.36
CA HIS A 88 31.52 -12.00 -0.10
C HIS A 88 32.03 -10.80 -0.91
N ASP A 89 32.58 -9.76 -0.26
CA ASP A 89 33.01 -8.51 -0.90
C ASP A 89 31.88 -7.90 -1.76
N GLY A 90 30.64 -8.03 -1.26
CA GLY A 90 29.40 -7.61 -1.93
C GLY A 90 29.04 -8.38 -3.21
N LYS A 91 29.70 -9.51 -3.53
CA LYS A 91 29.28 -10.42 -4.63
C LYS A 91 28.10 -11.28 -4.21
N ASN A 92 27.36 -11.83 -5.18
CA ASN A 92 26.20 -12.71 -4.98
C ASN A 92 25.13 -12.11 -4.06
N LEU A 93 25.05 -10.78 -4.06
CA LEU A 93 24.02 -10.01 -3.37
C LEU A 93 22.98 -9.58 -4.39
N HIS A 94 21.76 -10.07 -4.22
CA HIS A 94 20.63 -9.74 -5.07
C HIS A 94 19.60 -8.97 -4.25
N CYS A 95 19.17 -7.83 -4.76
CA CYS A 95 18.15 -7.01 -4.11
C CYS A 95 16.88 -7.06 -4.97
N VAL A 96 15.80 -7.55 -4.39
CA VAL A 96 14.43 -7.41 -4.88
C VAL A 96 13.86 -6.17 -4.23
N PHE A 97 13.40 -5.19 -5.01
CA PHE A 97 12.94 -3.93 -4.45
C PHE A 97 11.62 -3.45 -5.01
N ASP A 98 10.88 -2.74 -4.16
CA ASP A 98 9.72 -1.94 -4.56
C ASP A 98 10.21 -0.67 -5.29
N PRO A 99 9.79 -0.41 -6.54
CA PRO A 99 10.26 0.75 -7.31
C PRO A 99 9.85 2.09 -6.69
N SER A 100 8.85 2.12 -5.80
CA SER A 100 8.39 3.33 -5.13
C SER A 100 9.33 3.81 -4.01
N ILE A 101 10.33 3.01 -3.63
CA ILE A 101 11.25 3.35 -2.54
C ILE A 101 12.67 3.63 -3.04
N LYS A 102 13.28 4.65 -2.43
CA LYS A 102 14.71 4.95 -2.63
C LYS A 102 15.54 3.93 -1.86
N LEU A 103 16.38 3.19 -2.58
CA LEU A 103 17.34 2.26 -1.99
C LEU A 103 18.43 3.00 -1.20
N PRO A 104 18.80 2.53 0.00
CA PRO A 104 19.96 3.03 0.73
C PRO A 104 21.27 2.53 0.09
N SER A 105 22.38 3.23 0.33
CA SER A 105 23.71 2.66 0.07
C SER A 105 24.00 1.54 1.07
N PRO A 106 24.68 0.46 0.66
CA PRO A 106 25.26 0.22 -0.68
C PRO A 106 24.34 -0.51 -1.67
N LEU A 107 23.05 -0.71 -1.35
CA LEU A 107 22.10 -1.40 -2.23
C LEU A 107 21.80 -0.64 -3.52
N ASN A 108 21.78 0.69 -3.46
CA ASN A 108 21.60 1.55 -4.64
C ASN A 108 22.75 1.48 -5.65
N GLU A 109 23.94 1.03 -5.24
CA GLU A 109 25.11 0.84 -6.09
C GLU A 109 25.07 -0.53 -6.83
N ARG A 110 24.11 -1.39 -6.48
CA ARG A 110 23.91 -2.71 -7.09
C ARG A 110 22.69 -2.70 -8.02
N GLN A 111 22.66 -3.63 -8.97
CA GLN A 111 21.50 -3.83 -9.86
C GLN A 111 20.35 -4.51 -9.12
N ALA A 112 19.69 -3.78 -8.22
CA ALA A 112 18.42 -4.23 -7.66
C ALA A 112 17.41 -4.47 -8.80
N LYS A 113 16.59 -5.51 -8.66
CA LYS A 113 15.59 -5.89 -9.64
C LYS A 113 14.21 -5.65 -9.06
N ASN A 114 13.37 -5.00 -9.85
CA ASN A 114 11.96 -4.87 -9.56
C ASN A 114 11.29 -6.18 -9.99
N LEU A 115 10.59 -6.85 -9.06
CA LEU A 115 9.86 -8.09 -9.34
C LEU A 115 8.37 -7.85 -9.60
N THR A 116 7.96 -6.62 -9.93
CA THR A 116 6.58 -6.32 -10.35
C THR A 116 6.34 -6.47 -11.85
N ASP A 117 7.32 -6.96 -12.61
CA ASP A 117 7.17 -7.26 -14.03
C ASP A 117 7.82 -8.61 -14.39
N VAL A 118 7.17 -9.35 -15.28
CA VAL A 118 7.55 -10.72 -15.67
C VAL A 118 8.96 -10.77 -16.27
N ALA A 119 9.33 -9.78 -17.07
CA ALA A 119 10.61 -9.76 -17.79
C ALA A 119 11.80 -9.55 -16.84
N SER A 120 11.73 -8.54 -15.97
CA SER A 120 12.72 -8.28 -14.92
C SER A 120 12.83 -9.44 -13.94
N THR A 121 11.71 -10.08 -13.62
CA THR A 121 11.68 -11.26 -12.76
C THR A 121 12.39 -12.45 -13.40
N ALA A 122 12.17 -12.71 -14.68
CA ALA A 122 12.93 -13.73 -15.42
C ALA A 122 14.43 -13.41 -15.47
N VAL A 123 14.81 -12.13 -15.62
CA VAL A 123 16.21 -11.70 -15.60
C VAL A 123 16.84 -11.89 -14.21
N PHE A 124 16.11 -11.61 -13.13
CA PHE A 124 16.56 -11.85 -11.76
C PHE A 124 16.94 -13.31 -11.53
N PHE A 125 16.04 -14.26 -11.84
CA PHE A 125 16.30 -15.68 -11.60
C PHE A 125 17.45 -16.22 -12.46
N ARG A 126 17.56 -15.78 -13.72
CA ARG A 126 18.71 -16.11 -14.57
C ARG A 126 20.03 -15.58 -13.99
N GLY A 127 20.04 -14.36 -13.46
CA GLY A 127 21.20 -13.76 -12.81
C GLY A 127 21.62 -14.55 -11.58
N LEU A 128 20.67 -14.85 -10.69
CA LEU A 128 20.92 -15.66 -9.48
C LEU A 128 21.47 -17.04 -9.83
N ALA A 129 20.87 -17.75 -10.78
CA ALA A 129 21.37 -19.07 -11.21
C ALA A 129 22.77 -18.99 -11.82
N CYS A 130 23.06 -17.96 -12.61
CA CYS A 130 24.38 -17.71 -13.19
C CYS A 130 25.44 -17.48 -12.09
N ASP A 131 25.14 -16.64 -11.10
CA ASP A 131 26.06 -16.34 -9.99
C ASP A 131 26.30 -17.57 -9.09
N LEU A 132 25.32 -18.48 -9.01
CA LEU A 132 25.46 -19.78 -8.33
C LEU A 132 26.14 -20.86 -9.19
N GLY A 133 26.37 -20.61 -10.48
CA GLY A 133 26.87 -21.61 -11.43
C GLY A 133 25.91 -22.79 -11.64
N ARG A 134 24.59 -22.53 -11.57
CA ARG A 134 23.53 -23.54 -11.66
C ARG A 134 22.63 -23.31 -12.87
N ARG A 135 21.90 -24.35 -13.25
CA ARG A 135 20.86 -24.26 -14.27
C ARG A 135 19.57 -23.69 -13.68
N TYR A 136 18.91 -22.84 -14.44
CA TYR A 136 17.56 -22.32 -14.18
C TYR A 136 16.57 -22.93 -15.16
N ASP A 137 15.57 -23.64 -14.66
CA ASP A 137 14.45 -24.16 -15.44
C ASP A 137 13.27 -23.21 -15.30
N ALA A 138 13.10 -22.34 -16.30
CA ALA A 138 12.09 -21.28 -16.27
C ALA A 138 10.66 -21.83 -16.26
N ASP A 139 9.83 -21.25 -15.39
CA ASP A 139 8.41 -21.56 -15.25
C ASP A 139 7.60 -20.25 -15.32
N GLU A 140 7.03 -19.95 -16.49
CA GLU A 140 6.29 -18.71 -16.72
C GLU A 140 5.12 -18.53 -15.74
N ILE A 141 4.43 -19.61 -15.38
CA ILE A 141 3.29 -19.57 -14.46
C ILE A 141 3.78 -19.16 -13.06
N GLY A 142 4.86 -19.79 -12.58
CA GLY A 142 5.44 -19.43 -11.30
C GLY A 142 6.02 -18.01 -11.28
N ILE A 143 6.58 -17.52 -12.39
CA ILE A 143 7.00 -16.10 -12.49
C ILE A 143 5.80 -15.16 -12.31
N THR A 144 4.68 -15.44 -12.97
CA THR A 144 3.46 -14.63 -12.81
C THR A 144 2.96 -14.64 -11.37
N GLN A 145 2.98 -15.81 -10.71
CA GLN A 145 2.61 -15.90 -9.29
C GLN A 145 3.52 -15.05 -8.39
N ILE A 146 4.83 -15.04 -8.63
CA ILE A 146 5.78 -14.18 -7.91
C ILE A 146 5.48 -12.70 -8.15
N VAL A 147 5.21 -12.32 -9.41
CA VAL A 147 4.88 -10.93 -9.75
C VAL A 147 3.57 -10.48 -9.08
N ASP A 148 2.55 -11.34 -9.08
CA ASP A 148 1.25 -11.02 -8.49
C ASP A 148 1.30 -10.95 -6.96
N ALA A 149 2.13 -11.79 -6.34
CA ALA A 149 2.35 -11.84 -4.90
C ALA A 149 3.36 -10.79 -4.39
N ALA A 150 4.08 -10.11 -5.29
CA ALA A 150 5.02 -9.05 -4.92
C ALA A 150 4.32 -8.04 -4.00
N PRO A 151 4.96 -7.58 -2.90
CA PRO A 151 4.33 -6.66 -1.96
C PRO A 151 3.81 -5.41 -2.68
N LYS A 152 2.49 -5.36 -2.90
CA LYS A 152 1.80 -4.18 -3.43
C LYS A 152 1.53 -3.27 -2.26
N TYR A 153 2.30 -2.19 -2.17
CA TYR A 153 2.13 -1.24 -1.10
C TYR A 153 0.90 -0.37 -1.36
N ASP A 154 -0.14 -0.55 -0.54
CA ASP A 154 -1.22 0.42 -0.43
C ASP A 154 -0.74 1.55 0.49
N GLU A 155 -0.38 2.69 -0.10
CA GLU A 155 0.08 3.89 0.59
C GLU A 155 -0.86 4.39 1.67
N PHE A 156 -2.12 4.01 1.54
CA PHE A 156 -3.17 4.40 2.46
C PHE A 156 -3.72 3.22 3.26
N ALA A 157 -3.04 2.08 3.33
CA ALA A 157 -3.48 0.92 4.13
C ALA A 157 -3.77 1.30 5.59
N LYS A 158 -2.85 2.05 6.23
CA LYS A 158 -3.04 2.54 7.60
C LYS A 158 -4.22 3.51 7.69
N TRP A 159 -4.35 4.42 6.73
CA TRP A 159 -5.51 5.32 6.63
C TRP A 159 -6.82 4.54 6.53
N LYS A 160 -6.93 3.58 5.62
CA LYS A 160 -8.11 2.73 5.44
C LYS A 160 -8.44 1.97 6.73
N SER A 161 -7.44 1.37 7.37
CA SER A 161 -7.62 0.70 8.66
C SER A 161 -8.15 1.63 9.74
N LEU A 162 -7.62 2.85 9.85
CA LEU A 162 -8.06 3.84 10.84
C LEU A 162 -9.45 4.40 10.52
N LEU A 163 -9.78 4.61 9.25
CA LEU A 163 -11.10 5.07 8.83
C LEU A 163 -12.18 3.99 9.01
N GLN A 164 -11.82 2.71 8.84
CA GLN A 164 -12.74 1.59 9.00
C GLN A 164 -13.02 1.25 10.46
N ASN A 165 -11.97 1.20 11.29
CA ASN A 165 -12.05 0.61 12.61
C ASN A 165 -11.72 1.59 13.74
N GLY A 166 -11.08 2.71 13.40
CA GLY A 166 -10.58 3.65 14.39
C GLY A 166 -11.63 4.59 14.92
N GLN A 167 -11.34 5.14 16.10
CA GLN A 167 -12.17 6.16 16.73
C GLN A 167 -11.65 7.55 16.35
N TRP A 168 -12.57 8.46 16.05
CA TRP A 168 -12.25 9.82 15.60
C TRP A 168 -12.95 10.85 16.48
N SER A 169 -12.21 11.87 16.92
CA SER A 169 -12.78 13.01 17.63
C SER A 169 -12.80 14.24 16.73
N LYS A 170 -13.96 14.92 16.66
CA LYS A 170 -14.15 16.16 15.91
C LYS A 170 -13.84 17.37 16.81
N GLN A 171 -13.10 18.33 16.27
CA GLN A 171 -12.82 19.63 16.90
C GLN A 171 -13.01 20.75 15.87
N GLU A 172 -13.58 21.86 16.31
CA GLU A 172 -13.69 23.09 15.53
C GLU A 172 -12.68 24.09 16.08
N LEU A 173 -11.82 24.60 15.21
CA LEU A 173 -10.71 25.46 15.57
C LEU A 173 -10.86 26.81 14.88
N SER A 174 -10.75 27.90 15.64
CA SER A 174 -10.60 29.24 15.10
C SER A 174 -9.17 29.45 14.61
N THR A 175 -9.03 29.94 13.39
CA THR A 175 -7.77 30.31 12.76
C THR A 175 -7.80 31.79 12.36
N GLU A 176 -6.65 32.36 12.02
CA GLU A 176 -6.58 33.74 11.50
C GLU A 176 -7.36 33.91 10.19
N GLN A 177 -7.60 32.82 9.45
CA GLN A 177 -8.23 32.80 8.13
C GLN A 177 -9.70 32.38 8.16
N GLY A 178 -10.26 32.11 9.34
CA GLY A 178 -11.63 31.60 9.50
C GLY A 178 -11.70 30.45 10.49
N TYR A 179 -12.60 29.50 10.24
CA TYR A 179 -12.71 28.28 11.05
C TYR A 179 -12.22 27.09 10.25
N LYS A 180 -11.68 26.08 10.94
CA LYS A 180 -11.45 24.77 10.34
C LYS A 180 -11.98 23.68 11.24
N THR A 181 -12.41 22.59 10.62
CA THR A 181 -12.81 21.39 11.35
C THR A 181 -11.73 20.35 11.21
N VAL A 182 -11.31 19.76 12.34
CA VAL A 182 -10.29 18.71 12.38
C VAL A 182 -10.87 17.48 13.07
N TRP A 183 -10.73 16.32 12.42
CA TRP A 183 -10.96 15.03 13.02
C TRP A 183 -9.61 14.38 13.33
N THR A 184 -9.37 14.01 14.59
CA THR A 184 -8.12 13.36 15.02
C THR A 184 -8.39 11.91 15.42
N SER A 185 -7.60 11.00 14.85
CA SER A 185 -7.63 9.58 15.22
C SER A 185 -7.21 9.43 16.69
N GLN A 186 -8.02 8.70 17.46
CA GLN A 186 -7.74 8.40 18.86
C GLN A 186 -6.75 7.23 19.01
N ASP A 187 -6.62 6.39 17.98
CA ASP A 187 -5.68 5.26 17.98
C ASP A 187 -4.26 5.71 17.60
N ASP A 188 -4.16 6.80 16.84
CA ASP A 188 -2.89 7.40 16.41
C ASP A 188 -3.09 8.89 16.10
N MET A 189 -2.75 9.75 17.07
CA MET A 189 -2.94 11.20 17.00
C MET A 189 -2.14 11.88 15.88
N SER A 190 -1.19 11.19 15.24
CA SER A 190 -0.48 11.73 14.09
C SER A 190 -1.37 11.81 12.83
N TYR A 191 -2.49 11.09 12.80
CA TYR A 191 -3.41 11.05 11.66
C TYR A 191 -4.61 11.99 11.89
N GLN A 192 -4.77 12.95 10.99
CA GLN A 192 -5.81 13.98 11.09
C GLN A 192 -6.50 14.22 9.75
N ILE A 193 -7.82 14.36 9.77
CA ILE A 193 -8.61 14.80 8.63
C ILE A 193 -8.96 16.26 8.87
N GLU A 194 -8.69 17.13 7.90
CA GLU A 194 -8.93 18.56 8.01
C GLU A 194 -9.85 19.06 6.90
N ASP A 195 -10.96 19.67 7.29
CA ASP A 195 -11.79 20.51 6.43
C ASP A 195 -11.39 21.97 6.68
N PRO A 196 -10.69 22.61 5.73
CA PRO A 196 -10.22 23.98 5.88
C PRO A 196 -11.31 25.04 5.66
N ASP A 197 -12.56 24.63 5.38
CA ASP A 197 -13.68 25.53 5.05
C ASP A 197 -13.40 26.43 3.82
N VAL A 198 -12.67 25.87 2.84
CA VAL A 198 -12.32 26.57 1.59
C VAL A 198 -13.10 25.97 0.42
N VAL A 199 -14.00 26.76 -0.14
CA VAL A 199 -14.78 26.39 -1.33
C VAL A 199 -13.88 26.27 -2.56
N ALA A 200 -13.89 25.10 -3.19
CA ALA A 200 -13.19 24.84 -4.45
C ALA A 200 -14.03 25.28 -5.67
N VAL A 201 -15.31 24.90 -5.73
CA VAL A 201 -16.24 25.28 -6.82
C VAL A 201 -17.58 25.70 -6.24
N LYS A 202 -17.99 26.96 -6.42
CA LYS A 202 -19.21 27.54 -5.82
C LYS A 202 -20.53 27.06 -6.43
N ASN A 203 -20.54 26.78 -7.74
CA ASN A 203 -21.73 26.38 -8.50
C ASN A 203 -21.54 24.95 -9.02
N PHE A 204 -21.28 24.03 -8.11
CA PHE A 204 -21.04 22.64 -8.46
C PHE A 204 -22.32 22.03 -9.07
N SER A 205 -22.19 21.35 -10.21
CA SER A 205 -23.33 20.78 -10.92
C SER A 205 -22.95 19.45 -11.52
N GLU A 206 -23.61 18.40 -11.04
CA GLU A 206 -23.52 17.03 -11.54
C GLU A 206 -24.93 16.43 -11.49
N PRO A 207 -25.30 15.50 -12.38
CA PRO A 207 -26.61 14.85 -12.40
C PRO A 207 -27.08 14.35 -11.02
N TRP A 208 -26.21 13.66 -10.28
CA TRP A 208 -26.49 13.10 -8.96
C TRP A 208 -26.63 14.17 -7.85
N ALA A 209 -26.07 15.36 -8.05
CA ALA A 209 -26.05 16.46 -7.09
C ALA A 209 -27.28 17.39 -7.19
N THR A 210 -28.24 17.08 -8.06
CA THR A 210 -29.45 17.89 -8.27
C THR A 210 -30.67 17.34 -7.52
N GLY A 211 -31.81 18.05 -7.60
CA GLY A 211 -33.10 17.58 -7.06
C GLY A 211 -33.28 17.78 -5.55
N PHE A 212 -32.55 18.73 -4.96
CA PHE A 212 -32.74 19.17 -3.57
C PHE A 212 -33.63 20.42 -3.49
N PRO A 213 -34.30 20.68 -2.35
CA PRO A 213 -35.06 21.91 -2.14
C PRO A 213 -34.21 23.17 -2.32
N ASP A 214 -33.00 23.19 -1.77
CA ASP A 214 -31.99 24.19 -2.09
C ASP A 214 -31.05 23.67 -3.19
N SER A 215 -31.03 24.37 -4.33
CA SER A 215 -30.21 24.02 -5.48
C SER A 215 -28.75 24.44 -5.35
N HIS A 216 -28.37 25.18 -4.30
CA HIS A 216 -26.98 25.58 -4.10
C HIS A 216 -26.15 24.36 -3.68
N ALA A 217 -25.17 24.05 -4.53
CA ALA A 217 -24.19 23.01 -4.31
C ALA A 217 -22.79 23.58 -4.58
N TYR A 218 -21.84 23.23 -3.72
CA TYR A 218 -20.45 23.60 -3.89
C TYR A 218 -19.53 22.45 -3.53
N SER A 219 -18.34 22.41 -4.11
CA SER A 219 -17.32 21.45 -3.74
C SER A 219 -16.20 22.12 -2.93
N TYR A 220 -15.50 21.33 -2.14
CA TYR A 220 -14.39 21.75 -1.31
C TYR A 220 -13.43 20.59 -1.08
N HIS A 221 -12.20 20.88 -0.64
CA HIS A 221 -11.19 19.86 -0.39
C HIS A 221 -11.10 19.50 1.09
N VAL A 222 -11.04 18.20 1.35
CA VAL A 222 -10.67 17.64 2.66
C VAL A 222 -9.24 17.14 2.58
N ASN A 223 -8.42 17.51 3.56
CA ASN A 223 -7.02 17.16 3.64
C ASN A 223 -6.82 15.98 4.59
N LEU A 224 -6.05 14.98 4.16
CA LEU A 224 -5.57 13.89 4.99
C LEU A 224 -4.14 14.23 5.40
N ASN A 225 -3.93 14.44 6.70
CA ASN A 225 -2.68 14.91 7.27
C ASN A 225 -2.02 13.82 8.13
N VAL A 226 -0.71 13.65 7.97
CA VAL A 226 0.13 12.82 8.85
C VAL A 226 1.21 13.70 9.48
N SER A 227 1.23 13.77 10.80
CA SER A 227 2.16 14.61 11.58
C SER A 227 2.18 16.07 11.10
N GLY A 228 1.01 16.61 10.77
CA GLY A 228 0.83 17.99 10.30
C GLY A 228 1.12 18.23 8.81
N SER A 229 1.52 17.22 8.04
CA SER A 229 1.73 17.34 6.59
C SER A 229 0.58 16.72 5.79
N THR A 230 0.01 17.45 4.83
CA THR A 230 -1.01 16.92 3.92
C THR A 230 -0.42 15.88 2.97
N VAL A 231 -0.87 14.64 3.09
CA VAL A 231 -0.44 13.52 2.24
C VAL A 231 -1.42 13.23 1.09
N LYS A 232 -2.69 13.65 1.23
CA LYS A 232 -3.72 13.50 0.21
C LYS A 232 -4.82 14.54 0.38
N GLN A 233 -5.43 14.96 -0.72
CA GLN A 233 -6.65 15.76 -0.73
C GLN A 233 -7.76 14.98 -1.43
N GLU A 234 -8.95 15.00 -0.86
CA GLU A 234 -10.17 14.41 -1.43
C GLU A 234 -11.22 15.50 -1.63
N LEU A 235 -11.97 15.40 -2.72
CA LEU A 235 -13.02 16.36 -3.02
C LEU A 235 -14.32 15.93 -2.34
N PHE A 236 -14.90 16.84 -1.56
CA PHE A 236 -16.23 16.72 -0.98
C PHE A 236 -17.19 17.70 -1.64
N VAL A 237 -18.48 17.39 -1.57
CA VAL A 237 -19.55 18.19 -2.13
C VAL A 237 -20.57 18.47 -1.03
N SER A 238 -20.82 19.75 -0.83
CA SER A 238 -21.86 20.28 0.04
C SER A 238 -23.14 20.49 -0.76
N LEU A 239 -24.26 19.98 -0.27
CA LEU A 239 -25.57 19.98 -0.96
C LEU A 239 -26.68 20.45 -0.03
N ASP A 240 -27.78 20.94 -0.61
CA ASP A 240 -28.98 21.39 0.09
C ASP A 240 -28.67 22.41 1.19
N GLY A 241 -27.91 23.45 0.84
CA GLY A 241 -27.50 24.51 1.78
C GLY A 241 -26.56 24.03 2.90
N GLY A 242 -25.79 22.96 2.66
CA GLY A 242 -24.85 22.39 3.64
C GLY A 242 -25.42 21.27 4.52
N ARG A 243 -26.64 20.80 4.25
CA ARG A 243 -27.23 19.68 5.01
C ARG A 243 -26.59 18.34 4.69
N TYR A 244 -26.05 18.18 3.49
CA TYR A 244 -25.26 17.00 3.14
C TYR A 244 -23.85 17.42 2.81
N SER A 245 -22.90 16.66 3.32
CA SER A 245 -21.52 16.72 2.88
C SER A 245 -21.07 15.30 2.58
N VAL A 246 -20.76 15.05 1.30
CA VAL A 246 -20.42 13.71 0.80
C VAL A 246 -19.16 13.76 -0.06
N PRO A 247 -18.34 12.71 -0.06
CA PRO A 247 -17.21 12.61 -0.98
C PRO A 247 -17.70 12.62 -2.43
N MET A 248 -16.90 13.14 -3.36
CA MET A 248 -17.21 13.07 -4.79
C MET A 248 -17.13 11.61 -5.29
N PRO A 249 -18.23 11.01 -5.79
CA PRO A 249 -18.21 9.64 -6.31
C PRO A 249 -17.23 9.48 -7.47
N GLU A 250 -16.77 8.25 -7.68
CA GLU A 250 -16.01 7.90 -8.87
C GLU A 250 -16.92 7.85 -10.08
N GLN A 251 -16.34 8.01 -11.27
CA GLN A 251 -17.05 8.07 -12.53
C GLN A 251 -16.47 7.02 -13.48
N SER A 252 -17.35 6.30 -14.17
CA SER A 252 -16.99 5.40 -15.26
C SER A 252 -17.92 5.64 -16.44
N GLU A 253 -17.41 5.45 -17.66
CA GLU A 253 -18.23 5.50 -18.87
C GLU A 253 -18.75 4.09 -19.19
N ILE A 254 -20.07 3.94 -19.23
CA ILE A 254 -20.67 2.72 -19.77
C ILE A 254 -20.81 2.89 -21.28
N LYS A 255 -19.96 2.20 -22.04
CA LYS A 255 -20.03 2.16 -23.50
C LYS A 255 -21.20 1.27 -23.93
N SER A 256 -22.26 1.88 -24.43
CA SER A 256 -23.32 1.19 -25.16
C SER A 256 -23.03 1.26 -26.66
N ARG A 257 -23.30 0.18 -27.40
CA ARG A 257 -23.11 0.13 -28.87
C ARG A 257 -24.07 1.06 -29.62
N ASP A 258 -25.21 1.41 -29.04
CA ASP A 258 -26.32 2.10 -29.72
C ASP A 258 -26.79 3.39 -29.02
N LYS A 259 -26.09 3.85 -27.97
CA LYS A 259 -26.44 5.08 -27.22
C LYS A 259 -25.20 5.92 -26.89
N SER A 260 -25.41 7.22 -26.69
CA SER A 260 -24.40 8.11 -26.11
C SER A 260 -23.88 7.52 -24.79
N PRO A 261 -22.58 7.68 -24.48
CA PRO A 261 -22.00 7.16 -23.24
C PRO A 261 -22.75 7.74 -22.04
N GLU A 262 -23.28 6.87 -21.19
CA GLU A 262 -23.91 7.26 -19.93
C GLU A 262 -22.83 7.25 -18.84
N LEU A 263 -22.80 8.33 -18.04
CA LEU A 263 -21.92 8.44 -16.89
C LEU A 263 -22.50 7.60 -15.75
N HIS A 264 -21.67 6.71 -15.24
CA HIS A 264 -21.98 5.85 -14.12
C HIS A 264 -21.18 6.28 -12.89
N TYR A 265 -21.88 6.56 -11.80
CA TYR A 265 -21.30 7.05 -10.55
C TYR A 265 -21.28 5.93 -9.51
N TYR A 266 -20.15 5.73 -8.84
CA TYR A 266 -20.03 4.69 -7.82
C TYR A 266 -19.08 5.06 -6.67
N TYR A 267 -19.20 4.32 -5.57
CA TYR A 267 -18.23 4.27 -4.48
C TYR A 267 -17.72 2.84 -4.31
N ASP A 268 -16.40 2.64 -4.38
CA ASP A 268 -15.77 1.38 -3.95
C ASP A 268 -15.68 1.35 -2.42
N ARG A 269 -16.21 0.31 -1.78
CA ARG A 269 -16.19 0.11 -0.31
C ARG A 269 -14.80 0.13 0.30
N ASN A 270 -13.77 -0.16 -0.49
CA ASN A 270 -12.36 -0.16 -0.08
C ASN A 270 -11.63 1.14 -0.46
N SER A 271 -12.31 2.08 -1.13
CA SER A 271 -11.74 3.39 -1.45
C SER A 271 -11.65 4.29 -0.22
N LEU A 272 -10.66 5.17 -0.20
CA LEU A 272 -10.56 6.21 0.84
C LEU A 272 -11.80 7.09 0.88
N LYS A 273 -12.36 7.44 -0.27
CA LYS A 273 -13.54 8.30 -0.38
C LYS A 273 -14.73 7.72 0.36
N TYR A 274 -15.06 6.45 0.10
CA TYR A 274 -16.15 5.77 0.80
C TYR A 274 -15.94 5.76 2.31
N LEU A 275 -14.72 5.42 2.74
CA LEU A 275 -14.37 5.33 4.15
C LEU A 275 -14.39 6.70 4.84
N LEU A 276 -13.90 7.76 4.19
CA LEU A 276 -13.99 9.13 4.67
C LEU A 276 -15.45 9.58 4.81
N GLY A 277 -16.30 9.27 3.83
CA GLY A 277 -17.72 9.61 3.88
C GLY A 277 -18.44 8.97 5.07
N ASN A 278 -17.96 7.82 5.57
CA ASN A 278 -18.52 7.18 6.77
C ASN A 278 -18.04 7.84 8.08
N VAL A 279 -16.86 8.48 8.08
CA VAL A 279 -16.29 9.11 9.27
C VAL A 279 -16.71 10.57 9.40
N ILE A 280 -16.62 11.33 8.30
CA ILE A 280 -16.80 12.79 8.32
C ILE A 280 -17.99 13.28 7.49
N GLY A 281 -18.68 12.39 6.76
CA GLY A 281 -19.85 12.76 5.99
C GLY A 281 -20.98 13.26 6.88
N SER A 282 -21.72 14.25 6.37
CA SER A 282 -22.91 14.79 7.05
C SER A 282 -24.15 14.39 6.28
N TYR A 283 -25.14 13.84 6.98
CA TYR A 283 -26.37 13.32 6.38
C TYR A 283 -27.59 13.78 7.16
N TYR A 284 -28.60 14.30 6.45
CA TYR A 284 -29.82 14.76 7.06
C TYR A 284 -30.83 13.60 7.25
N PRO A 285 -31.23 13.28 8.50
CA PRO A 285 -31.94 12.02 8.81
C PRO A 285 -33.22 11.75 8.02
N ASN A 286 -33.93 12.81 7.60
CA ASN A 286 -35.19 12.65 6.85
C ASN A 286 -34.97 12.14 5.42
N PHE A 287 -33.74 12.23 4.90
CA PHE A 287 -33.38 11.74 3.57
C PHE A 287 -32.40 10.57 3.65
N ALA A 288 -31.32 10.70 4.40
CA ALA A 288 -30.32 9.63 4.56
C ALA A 288 -29.65 9.79 5.91
N THR A 289 -29.31 8.67 6.56
CA THR A 289 -28.53 8.68 7.81
C THR A 289 -27.06 8.35 7.60
N ASP A 290 -26.68 7.89 6.41
CA ASP A 290 -25.33 7.45 6.06
C ASP A 290 -25.09 7.56 4.54
N LEU A 291 -23.84 7.31 4.13
CA LEU A 291 -23.43 7.34 2.73
C LEU A 291 -24.18 6.34 1.87
N VAL A 292 -24.50 5.16 2.42
CA VAL A 292 -25.12 4.06 1.69
C VAL A 292 -26.54 4.43 1.27
N GLN A 293 -27.32 4.95 2.21
CA GLN A 293 -28.68 5.43 1.94
C GLN A 293 -28.68 6.65 1.02
N PHE A 294 -27.71 7.56 1.19
CA PHE A 294 -27.56 8.70 0.29
C PHE A 294 -27.29 8.24 -1.15
N ALA A 295 -26.33 7.34 -1.34
CA ALA A 295 -25.95 6.79 -2.64
C ALA A 295 -27.14 6.10 -3.33
N ALA A 296 -27.85 5.24 -2.60
CA ALA A 296 -29.03 4.54 -3.12
C ALA A 296 -30.11 5.50 -3.63
N ARG A 297 -30.35 6.61 -2.93
CA ARG A 297 -31.36 7.62 -3.34
C ARG A 297 -30.92 8.50 -4.51
N LYS A 298 -29.61 8.63 -4.74
CA LYS A 298 -29.05 9.43 -5.83
C LYS A 298 -28.62 8.58 -7.04
N GLY A 299 -28.90 7.27 -7.03
CA GLY A 299 -28.52 6.37 -8.11
C GLY A 299 -27.02 6.20 -8.25
N ILE A 300 -26.28 6.29 -7.13
CA ILE A 300 -24.84 6.03 -7.07
C ILE A 300 -24.66 4.59 -6.58
N GLU A 301 -23.91 3.78 -7.33
CA GLU A 301 -23.64 2.38 -6.97
C GLU A 301 -22.61 2.29 -5.83
N ILE A 302 -22.69 1.22 -5.04
CA ILE A 302 -21.64 0.86 -4.07
C ILE A 302 -21.09 -0.50 -4.45
N VAL A 303 -19.82 -0.51 -4.86
CA VAL A 303 -19.11 -1.70 -5.36
C VAL A 303 -18.14 -2.26 -4.30
#